data_AF-A0A849QE31-F1
#
_entry.id   AF-A0A849QE31-F1
#
_cell.length_a   1.000
_cell.length_b   1.000
_cell.length_c   1.000
_cell.angle_alpha   90.00
_cell.angle_beta   90.00
_cell.angle_gamma   90.00
#
_symmetry.space_group_name_H-M   'P 1'
#
loop_
_entity.id
_entity.type
_entity.pdbx_description
1 polymer ?
#
loop_
_entity_poly.entity_id
_entity_poly.type
_entity_poly.pdbx_seq_one_letter_code
_entity_poly.pdbx_strand_id
1 'polypeptide(L)'
;MTSLPPYWVDPLKDQFTVTIANSRFTEEHFEIAIEEDVVKAAGGGQAGDRGILRSDQEEVVVQDTMQRDGVVVMLTEKGLTEGLKATLVIDMDWRRSIMRNHTAEHLFAAALKERYPSLKPGAMWIDGNHGTVEMVGAKVDPQELFSAEKAVQNAILRDIPVTTETMKASELDKSIRARESVEAKHEIVRIVRIGDSDAAACSGTHVLRTGEIGVFKIIDYKREEESVNIEFLTGNGAVTVLYDLFNAALERRRSHPFELEQLGAVLDKGKQVTSELAKVMEKMEHLLDRGPTVRTSAEFHSGTNFFPALK
;
A
#
# COMPACT_ATOMS: atom_id res chain seq x y z
N MET A 1 -16.63 -31.33 -12.22
CA MET A 1 -15.61 -30.27 -12.36
C MET A 1 -16.29 -28.99 -11.95
N THR A 2 -15.98 -28.44 -10.78
CA THR A 2 -16.38 -27.09 -10.40
C THR A 2 -15.84 -26.15 -11.48
N SER A 3 -16.72 -25.37 -12.11
CA SER A 3 -16.31 -24.35 -13.08
C SER A 3 -15.35 -23.38 -12.41
N LEU A 4 -14.31 -22.95 -13.13
CA LEU A 4 -13.40 -21.92 -12.61
C LEU A 4 -14.20 -20.65 -12.26
N PRO A 5 -13.81 -19.91 -11.21
CA PRO A 5 -14.49 -18.67 -10.86
C PRO A 5 -14.46 -17.70 -12.05
N PRO A 6 -15.58 -17.03 -12.40
CA PRO A 6 -15.64 -16.14 -13.56
C PRO A 6 -14.59 -15.04 -13.56
N TYR A 7 -14.22 -14.51 -12.39
CA TYR A 7 -13.19 -13.48 -12.24
C TYR A 7 -11.77 -13.99 -12.56
N TRP A 8 -11.55 -15.30 -12.71
CA TRP A 8 -10.30 -15.85 -13.26
C TRP A 8 -10.25 -15.81 -14.78
N VAL A 9 -11.42 -15.89 -15.44
CA VAL A 9 -11.57 -15.95 -16.89
C VAL A 9 -11.73 -14.54 -17.47
N ASP A 10 -12.67 -13.77 -16.91
CA ASP A 10 -12.94 -12.39 -17.27
C ASP A 10 -13.10 -11.56 -15.98
N PRO A 11 -12.01 -10.94 -15.48
CA PRO A 11 -12.07 -10.10 -14.28
C PRO A 11 -12.87 -8.80 -14.50
N LEU A 12 -13.22 -8.47 -15.74
CA LEU A 12 -13.96 -7.27 -16.09
C LEU A 12 -15.48 -7.48 -16.13
N LYS A 13 -15.95 -8.73 -16.06
CA LYS A 13 -17.36 -9.02 -15.90
C LYS A 13 -17.84 -8.54 -14.53
N ASP A 14 -18.82 -7.66 -14.55
CA ASP A 14 -19.27 -6.88 -13.40
C ASP A 14 -20.69 -7.21 -12.94
N GLN A 15 -21.48 -7.90 -13.76
CA GLN A 15 -22.87 -8.22 -13.47
C GLN A 15 -23.17 -9.72 -13.53
N PHE A 16 -23.88 -10.19 -12.51
CA PHE A 16 -24.24 -11.59 -12.34
C PHE A 16 -25.67 -11.70 -11.80
N THR A 17 -26.43 -12.65 -12.32
CA THR A 17 -27.65 -13.11 -11.64
C THR A 17 -27.24 -14.12 -10.58
N VAL A 18 -27.67 -13.89 -9.34
CA VAL A 18 -27.33 -14.71 -8.18
C VAL A 18 -28.56 -15.11 -7.39
N THR A 19 -28.45 -16.21 -6.65
CA THR A 19 -29.48 -16.70 -5.73
C THR A 19 -28.96 -16.62 -4.30
N ILE A 20 -29.73 -16.00 -3.40
CA ILE A 20 -29.35 -15.88 -1.98
C ILE A 20 -29.47 -17.26 -1.32
N ALA A 21 -28.34 -17.83 -0.93
CA ALA A 21 -28.28 -19.15 -0.29
C ALA A 21 -28.61 -19.06 1.21
N ASN A 22 -28.06 -18.05 1.89
CA ASN A 22 -28.30 -17.78 3.31
C ASN A 22 -28.12 -16.29 3.60
N SER A 23 -28.86 -15.78 4.58
CA SER A 23 -28.69 -14.42 5.08
C SER A 23 -28.85 -14.41 6.58
N ARG A 24 -27.78 -14.09 7.31
CA ARG A 24 -27.77 -14.06 8.77
C ARG A 24 -27.29 -12.72 9.29
N PHE A 25 -27.94 -12.23 10.35
CA PHE A 25 -27.42 -11.09 11.10
C PHE A 25 -26.38 -11.58 12.11
N THR A 26 -25.21 -10.96 12.12
CA THR A 26 -24.18 -11.11 13.15
C THR A 26 -24.39 -10.04 14.23
N GLU A 27 -23.42 -9.78 15.10
CA GLU A 27 -23.55 -8.74 16.12
C GLU A 27 -23.64 -7.32 15.53
N GLU A 28 -23.07 -7.09 14.35
CA GLU A 28 -22.92 -5.74 13.76
C GLU A 28 -23.44 -5.60 12.32
N HIS A 29 -23.47 -6.68 11.53
CA HIS A 29 -23.77 -6.63 10.09
C HIS A 29 -24.46 -7.91 9.63
N PHE A 30 -25.00 -7.90 8.42
CA PHE A 30 -25.51 -9.12 7.76
C PHE A 30 -24.39 -9.79 6.95
N GLU A 31 -24.31 -11.11 7.06
CA GLU A 31 -23.53 -11.98 6.19
C GLU A 31 -24.48 -12.68 5.22
N ILE A 32 -24.32 -12.40 3.93
CA ILE A 32 -25.12 -12.99 2.85
C ILE A 32 -24.24 -13.96 2.04
N ALA A 33 -24.64 -15.21 1.96
CA ALA A 33 -24.04 -16.20 1.06
C ALA A 33 -24.89 -16.33 -0.22
N ILE A 34 -24.23 -16.58 -1.35
CA ILE A 34 -24.88 -16.85 -2.64
C ILE A 34 -24.50 -18.25 -3.15
N GLU A 35 -25.36 -18.81 -4.01
CA GLU A 35 -25.12 -20.12 -4.61
C GLU A 35 -23.99 -20.08 -5.66
N GLU A 36 -23.84 -18.95 -6.35
CA GLU A 36 -22.89 -18.78 -7.44
C GLU A 36 -21.51 -18.28 -6.96
N ASP A 37 -20.45 -18.97 -7.38
CA ASP A 37 -19.06 -18.59 -7.09
C ASP A 37 -18.55 -17.49 -8.04
N VAL A 38 -19.11 -16.28 -7.89
CA VAL A 38 -18.87 -15.14 -8.82
C VAL A 38 -18.10 -13.98 -8.21
N VAL A 39 -17.91 -13.97 -6.88
CA VAL A 39 -17.21 -12.91 -6.13
C VAL A 39 -15.85 -13.39 -5.64
N LYS A 40 -14.84 -12.53 -5.75
CA LYS A 40 -13.54 -12.77 -5.15
C LYS A 40 -13.60 -12.38 -3.67
N ALA A 41 -13.64 -13.39 -2.80
CA ALA A 41 -13.46 -13.19 -1.36
C ALA A 41 -12.04 -12.72 -1.00
N ALA A 42 -11.92 -11.99 0.10
CA ALA A 42 -10.64 -11.62 0.69
C ALA A 42 -9.77 -12.86 0.93
N GLY A 43 -8.49 -12.77 0.58
CA GLY A 43 -7.56 -13.89 0.70
C GLY A 43 -6.31 -13.72 -0.16
N GLY A 44 -5.23 -14.39 0.27
CA GLY A 44 -3.92 -14.27 -0.37
C GLY A 44 -3.24 -12.92 -0.18
N GLY A 45 -3.74 -12.09 0.74
CA GLY A 45 -3.33 -10.70 0.94
C GLY A 45 -4.17 -9.68 0.17
N GLN A 46 -5.12 -10.11 -0.66
CA GLN A 46 -6.04 -9.22 -1.38
C GLN A 46 -7.35 -9.05 -0.61
N ALA A 47 -7.88 -7.82 -0.55
CA ALA A 47 -9.23 -7.52 -0.09
C ALA A 47 -10.31 -8.16 -0.98
N GLY A 48 -11.52 -8.31 -0.44
CA GLY A 48 -12.66 -8.85 -1.15
C GLY A 48 -13.27 -7.86 -2.13
N ASP A 49 -14.11 -8.40 -3.01
CA ASP A 49 -14.95 -7.57 -3.85
C ASP A 49 -16.01 -6.82 -3.04
N ARG A 50 -16.37 -5.66 -3.59
CA ARG A 50 -17.48 -4.82 -3.16
C ARG A 50 -18.50 -4.72 -4.27
N GLY A 51 -19.66 -4.19 -3.95
CA GLY A 51 -20.68 -3.96 -4.95
C GLY A 51 -22.06 -3.77 -4.37
N ILE A 52 -23.04 -4.19 -5.12
CA ILE A 52 -24.46 -3.99 -4.83
C ILE A 52 -25.21 -5.26 -5.22
N LEU A 53 -26.06 -5.75 -4.32
CA LEU A 53 -27.11 -6.73 -4.63
C LEU A 53 -28.42 -5.99 -4.89
N ARG A 54 -29.02 -6.23 -6.05
CA ARG A 54 -30.23 -5.54 -6.50
C ARG A 54 -31.33 -6.56 -6.78
N SER A 55 -32.40 -6.51 -6.01
CA SER A 55 -33.63 -7.27 -6.25
C SER A 55 -34.73 -6.35 -6.80
N ASP A 56 -35.90 -6.90 -7.11
CA ASP A 56 -37.06 -6.09 -7.54
C ASP A 56 -37.57 -5.14 -6.44
N GLN A 57 -37.24 -5.42 -5.18
CA GLN A 57 -37.80 -4.72 -4.01
C GLN A 57 -36.79 -3.80 -3.33
N GLU A 58 -35.50 -4.14 -3.40
CA GLU A 58 -34.49 -3.51 -2.58
C GLU A 58 -33.07 -3.63 -3.16
N GLU A 59 -32.26 -2.65 -2.82
CA GLU A 59 -30.84 -2.56 -3.14
C GLU A 59 -30.03 -2.62 -1.83
N VAL A 60 -29.04 -3.51 -1.79
CA VAL A 60 -28.18 -3.75 -0.63
C VAL A 60 -26.72 -3.58 -1.03
N VAL A 61 -26.01 -2.69 -0.33
CA VAL A 61 -24.57 -2.46 -0.55
C VAL A 61 -23.76 -3.61 0.07
N VAL A 62 -22.87 -4.18 -0.73
CA VAL A 62 -21.85 -5.15 -0.34
C VAL A 62 -20.57 -4.39 -0.01
N GLN A 63 -20.24 -4.33 1.27
CA GLN A 63 -19.11 -3.57 1.82
C GLN A 63 -17.78 -4.33 1.75
N ASP A 64 -17.83 -5.66 1.80
CA ASP A 64 -16.68 -6.55 1.62
C ASP A 64 -17.18 -7.97 1.33
N THR A 65 -16.30 -8.83 0.85
CA THR A 65 -16.55 -10.25 0.64
C THR A 65 -15.43 -11.07 1.29
N MET A 66 -15.75 -12.08 2.09
CA MET A 66 -14.74 -12.87 2.80
C MET A 66 -15.12 -14.35 2.89
N GLN A 67 -14.16 -15.20 3.26
CA GLN A 67 -14.44 -16.58 3.63
C GLN A 67 -14.80 -16.71 5.11
N ARG A 68 -15.90 -17.42 5.39
CA ARG A 68 -16.34 -17.85 6.73
C ARG A 68 -16.61 -19.35 6.68
N ASP A 69 -15.87 -20.13 7.45
CA ASP A 69 -16.07 -21.58 7.61
C ASP A 69 -16.15 -22.35 6.27
N GLY A 70 -15.35 -21.93 5.27
CA GLY A 70 -15.33 -22.54 3.94
C GLY A 70 -16.38 -22.00 2.96
N VAL A 71 -17.22 -21.05 3.38
CA VAL A 71 -18.25 -20.40 2.57
C VAL A 71 -17.87 -18.96 2.29
N VAL A 72 -18.13 -18.49 1.06
CA VAL A 72 -17.96 -17.08 0.70
C VAL A 72 -19.19 -16.30 1.15
N VAL A 73 -18.97 -15.24 1.93
CA VAL A 73 -20.02 -14.36 2.44
C VAL A 73 -19.75 -12.91 2.07
N MET A 74 -20.81 -12.18 1.77
CA MET A 74 -20.83 -10.74 1.53
C MET A 74 -21.29 -10.00 2.79
N LEU A 75 -20.54 -9.00 3.21
CA LEU A 75 -20.85 -8.18 4.37
C LEU A 75 -21.74 -7.00 3.95
N THR A 76 -22.88 -6.84 4.61
CA THR A 76 -23.92 -5.89 4.22
C THR A 76 -24.61 -5.29 5.45
N GLU A 77 -25.26 -4.13 5.29
CA GLU A 77 -26.03 -3.50 6.37
C GLU A 77 -27.44 -4.10 6.55
N LYS A 78 -27.94 -4.83 5.55
CA LYS A 78 -29.28 -5.40 5.51
C LYS A 78 -29.24 -6.79 4.89
N GLY A 79 -30.02 -7.71 5.43
CA GLY A 79 -30.17 -9.05 4.87
C GLY A 79 -31.07 -9.07 3.63
N LEU A 80 -31.04 -10.19 2.93
CA LEU A 80 -32.00 -10.52 1.87
C LEU A 80 -32.67 -11.85 2.18
N THR A 81 -33.85 -12.08 1.60
CA THR A 81 -34.58 -13.33 1.81
C THR A 81 -33.86 -14.50 1.12
N GLU A 82 -33.72 -15.63 1.81
CA GLU A 82 -33.17 -16.86 1.23
C GLU A 82 -34.00 -17.34 0.03
N GLY A 83 -33.34 -17.85 -1.00
CA GLY A 83 -33.95 -18.25 -2.27
C GLY A 83 -34.32 -17.09 -3.20
N LEU A 84 -34.15 -15.83 -2.77
CA LEU A 84 -34.39 -14.67 -3.61
C LEU A 84 -33.35 -14.61 -4.74
N LYS A 85 -33.80 -14.28 -5.95
CA LYS A 85 -32.91 -13.94 -7.06
C LYS A 85 -32.59 -12.46 -7.05
N ALA A 86 -31.32 -12.13 -7.19
CA ALA A 86 -30.82 -10.77 -7.26
C ALA A 86 -29.84 -10.60 -8.42
N THR A 87 -29.65 -9.36 -8.84
CA THR A 87 -28.53 -8.97 -9.70
C THR A 87 -27.42 -8.44 -8.81
N LEU A 88 -26.28 -9.13 -8.80
CA LEU A 88 -25.05 -8.64 -8.21
C LEU A 88 -24.33 -7.74 -9.23
N VAL A 89 -24.01 -6.52 -8.82
CA VAL A 89 -23.19 -5.56 -9.56
C VAL A 89 -21.92 -5.30 -8.76
N ILE A 90 -20.77 -5.66 -9.31
CA ILE A 90 -19.45 -5.45 -8.70
C ILE A 90 -19.07 -3.97 -8.81
N ASP A 91 -18.49 -3.43 -7.75
CA ASP A 91 -17.76 -2.15 -7.79
C ASP A 91 -16.47 -2.32 -8.60
N MET A 92 -16.54 -1.96 -9.89
CA MET A 92 -15.41 -2.08 -10.80
C MET A 92 -14.31 -1.06 -10.56
N ASP A 93 -14.59 0.08 -9.92
CA ASP A 93 -13.55 1.05 -9.58
C ASP A 93 -12.70 0.52 -8.42
N TRP A 94 -13.35 -0.07 -7.41
CA TRP A 94 -12.68 -0.80 -6.33
C TRP A 94 -11.85 -1.98 -6.88
N ARG A 95 -12.49 -2.89 -7.65
CA ARG A 95 -11.81 -4.08 -8.19
C ARG A 95 -10.65 -3.72 -9.10
N ARG A 96 -10.80 -2.74 -10.00
CA ARG A 96 -9.70 -2.31 -10.88
C ARG A 96 -8.55 -1.72 -10.07
N SER A 97 -8.83 -0.98 -9.01
CA SER A 97 -7.76 -0.43 -8.16
C SER A 97 -7.00 -1.53 -7.43
N ILE A 98 -7.70 -2.56 -6.94
CA ILE A 98 -7.08 -3.80 -6.44
C ILE A 98 -6.22 -4.47 -7.51
N MET A 99 -6.74 -4.65 -8.73
CA MET A 99 -6.03 -5.28 -9.85
C MET A 99 -4.71 -4.56 -10.17
N ARG A 100 -4.72 -3.23 -10.15
CA ARG A 100 -3.52 -2.40 -10.34
C ARG A 100 -2.52 -2.62 -9.23
N ASN A 101 -2.97 -2.50 -7.97
CA ASN A 101 -2.11 -2.66 -6.80
C ASN A 101 -1.50 -4.08 -6.75
N HIS A 102 -2.28 -5.11 -7.05
CA HIS A 102 -1.81 -6.50 -7.05
C HIS A 102 -0.75 -6.74 -8.13
N THR A 103 -0.99 -6.27 -9.35
CA THR A 103 -0.02 -6.43 -10.44
C THR A 103 1.25 -5.64 -10.19
N ALA A 104 1.14 -4.46 -9.56
CA ALA A 104 2.28 -3.66 -9.16
C ALA A 104 3.13 -4.35 -8.07
N GLU A 105 2.50 -5.05 -7.11
CA GLU A 105 3.23 -5.88 -6.13
C GLU A 105 4.08 -6.94 -6.82
N HIS A 106 3.52 -7.65 -7.82
CA HIS A 106 4.26 -8.68 -8.55
C HIS A 106 5.50 -8.10 -9.23
N LEU A 107 5.33 -6.99 -9.95
CA LEU A 107 6.43 -6.30 -10.62
C LEU A 107 7.49 -5.80 -9.63
N PHE A 108 7.07 -5.25 -8.48
CA PHE A 108 7.98 -4.74 -7.45
C PHE A 108 8.79 -5.87 -6.80
N ALA A 109 8.11 -6.94 -6.39
CA ALA A 109 8.74 -8.11 -5.81
C ALA A 109 9.73 -8.77 -6.78
N ALA A 110 9.36 -8.88 -8.06
CA ALA A 110 10.24 -9.41 -9.10
C ALA A 110 11.48 -8.53 -9.32
N ALA A 111 11.30 -7.20 -9.40
CA ALA A 111 12.41 -6.26 -9.58
C ALA A 111 13.42 -6.33 -8.42
N LEU A 112 12.95 -6.43 -7.17
CA LEU A 112 13.86 -6.61 -6.03
C LEU A 112 14.57 -7.96 -6.06
N LYS A 113 13.86 -9.04 -6.44
CA LYS A 113 14.45 -10.38 -6.50
C LYS A 113 15.52 -10.55 -7.57
N GLU A 114 15.45 -9.78 -8.66
CA GLU A 114 16.52 -9.74 -9.67
C GLU A 114 17.86 -9.33 -9.04
N ARG A 115 17.81 -8.37 -8.11
CA ARG A 115 18.99 -7.88 -7.39
C ARG A 115 19.33 -8.71 -6.15
N TYR A 116 18.31 -9.21 -5.46
CA TYR A 116 18.40 -9.96 -4.22
C TYR A 116 17.65 -11.30 -4.34
N PRO A 117 18.24 -12.33 -4.96
CA PRO A 117 17.54 -13.60 -5.22
C PRO A 117 17.08 -14.35 -3.96
N SER A 118 17.66 -14.05 -2.79
CA SER A 118 17.26 -14.63 -1.51
C SER A 118 15.93 -14.06 -0.97
N LEU A 119 15.48 -12.90 -1.47
CA LEU A 119 14.27 -12.27 -0.98
C LEU A 119 13.03 -13.11 -1.30
N LYS A 120 12.14 -13.16 -0.32
CA LYS A 120 10.82 -13.78 -0.41
C LYS A 120 9.74 -12.78 0.01
N PRO A 121 8.58 -12.75 -0.66
CA PRO A 121 7.44 -11.99 -0.17
C PRO A 121 6.99 -12.52 1.21
N GLY A 122 6.85 -11.62 2.18
CA GLY A 122 6.34 -11.85 3.53
C GLY A 122 4.87 -11.47 3.65
N ALA A 123 4.56 -10.64 4.65
CA ALA A 123 3.22 -10.06 4.79
C ALA A 123 2.88 -9.13 3.62
N MET A 124 1.63 -9.17 3.16
CA MET A 124 1.12 -8.20 2.17
C MET A 124 -0.36 -7.93 2.43
N TRP A 125 -0.78 -6.72 2.08
CA TRP A 125 -2.18 -6.30 2.04
C TRP A 125 -2.41 -5.45 0.80
N ILE A 126 -3.40 -5.82 0.00
CA ILE A 126 -3.74 -5.19 -1.27
C ILE A 126 -5.24 -4.89 -1.28
N ASP A 127 -5.60 -3.61 -1.29
CA ASP A 127 -6.98 -3.16 -1.42
C ASP A 127 -7.15 -2.11 -2.52
N GLY A 128 -8.34 -1.53 -2.66
CA GLY A 128 -8.62 -0.53 -3.68
C GLY A 128 -8.01 0.84 -3.41
N ASN A 129 -7.45 1.09 -2.23
CA ASN A 129 -6.85 2.36 -1.85
C ASN A 129 -5.32 2.32 -1.93
N HIS A 130 -4.70 1.24 -1.45
CA HIS A 130 -3.25 1.11 -1.31
C HIS A 130 -2.80 -0.35 -1.35
N GLY A 131 -1.49 -0.55 -1.44
CA GLY A 131 -0.85 -1.84 -1.25
C GLY A 131 0.29 -1.75 -0.25
N THR A 132 0.50 -2.83 0.48
CA THR A 132 1.70 -3.04 1.31
C THR A 132 2.32 -4.38 0.96
N VAL A 133 3.65 -4.42 0.93
CA VAL A 133 4.40 -5.66 0.73
C VAL A 133 5.66 -5.64 1.57
N GLU A 134 5.89 -6.75 2.27
CA GLU A 134 7.12 -7.06 2.97
C GLU A 134 7.98 -7.99 2.11
N MET A 135 9.26 -7.70 2.00
CA MET A 135 10.27 -8.58 1.42
C MET A 135 11.25 -8.98 2.51
N VAL A 136 11.43 -10.29 2.71
CA VAL A 136 12.20 -10.88 3.82
C VAL A 136 13.38 -11.69 3.28
N GLY A 137 14.50 -11.69 4.01
CA GLY A 137 15.68 -12.53 3.77
C GLY A 137 16.92 -11.78 3.28
N ALA A 138 16.91 -10.44 3.33
CA ALA A 138 18.08 -9.61 3.14
C ALA A 138 17.83 -8.17 3.60
N LYS A 139 18.90 -7.48 4.00
CA LYS A 139 18.92 -6.03 4.16
C LYS A 139 18.86 -5.34 2.79
N VAL A 140 17.78 -4.64 2.50
CA VAL A 140 17.60 -3.87 1.25
C VAL A 140 17.92 -2.41 1.50
N ASP A 141 18.72 -1.76 0.66
CA ASP A 141 19.03 -0.34 0.77
C ASP A 141 17.96 0.55 0.10
N PRO A 142 17.73 1.79 0.58
CA PRO A 142 16.69 2.65 0.04
C PRO A 142 16.86 2.93 -1.46
N GLN A 143 18.11 3.05 -1.94
CA GLN A 143 18.41 3.23 -3.36
C GLN A 143 17.90 2.06 -4.22
N GLU A 144 17.89 0.85 -3.68
CA GLU A 144 17.42 -0.34 -4.38
C GLU A 144 15.89 -0.40 -4.40
N LEU A 145 15.21 0.09 -3.35
CA LEU A 145 13.75 0.29 -3.36
C LEU A 145 13.33 1.26 -4.46
N PHE A 146 14.02 2.40 -4.59
CA PHE A 146 13.71 3.39 -5.62
C PHE A 146 14.12 2.92 -7.03
N SER A 147 15.15 2.07 -7.13
CA SER A 147 15.50 1.42 -8.40
C SER A 147 14.43 0.42 -8.81
N ALA A 148 13.87 -0.35 -7.86
CA ALA A 148 12.73 -1.22 -8.10
C ALA A 148 11.46 -0.44 -8.46
N GLU A 149 11.16 0.68 -7.79
CA GLU A 149 10.05 1.59 -8.17
C GLU A 149 10.19 2.03 -9.64
N LYS A 150 11.39 2.42 -10.05
CA LYS A 150 11.66 2.81 -11.45
C LYS A 150 11.50 1.63 -12.42
N ALA A 151 11.91 0.42 -12.03
CA ALA A 151 11.73 -0.78 -12.84
C ALA A 151 10.24 -1.11 -13.05
N VAL A 152 9.42 -0.97 -12.01
CA VAL A 152 7.95 -1.10 -12.10
C VAL A 152 7.39 -0.06 -13.07
N GLN A 153 7.75 1.22 -12.92
CA GLN A 153 7.27 2.25 -13.84
C GLN A 153 7.70 2.00 -15.30
N ASN A 154 8.90 1.49 -15.53
CA ASN A 154 9.34 1.08 -16.87
C ASN A 154 8.55 -0.12 -17.41
N ALA A 155 8.15 -1.07 -16.57
CA ALA A 155 7.26 -2.16 -16.97
C ALA A 155 5.86 -1.65 -17.33
N ILE A 156 5.35 -0.67 -16.59
CA ILE A 156 4.07 0.01 -16.89
C ILE A 156 4.14 0.70 -18.26
N LEU A 157 5.19 1.48 -18.52
CA LEU A 157 5.36 2.21 -19.79
C LEU A 157 5.53 1.28 -21.01
N ARG A 158 6.03 0.06 -20.79
CA ARG A 158 6.13 -0.97 -21.85
C ARG A 158 4.80 -1.65 -22.17
N ASP A 159 3.76 -1.44 -21.35
CA ASP A 159 2.43 -2.00 -21.53
C ASP A 159 2.45 -3.52 -21.81
N ILE A 160 3.10 -4.26 -20.91
CA ILE A 160 3.34 -5.68 -21.02
C ILE A 160 2.02 -6.45 -20.83
N PRO A 161 1.68 -7.43 -21.69
CA PRO A 161 0.53 -8.29 -21.48
C PRO A 161 0.62 -9.09 -20.17
N VAL A 162 -0.50 -9.17 -19.44
CA VAL A 162 -0.69 -10.04 -18.30
C VAL A 162 -1.58 -11.19 -18.72
N THR A 163 -1.07 -12.41 -18.63
CA THR A 163 -1.78 -13.63 -19.06
C THR A 163 -1.96 -14.58 -17.89
N THR A 164 -3.01 -15.39 -17.95
CA THR A 164 -3.26 -16.39 -16.91
C THR A 164 -3.55 -17.76 -17.49
N GLU A 165 -3.05 -18.79 -16.82
CA GLU A 165 -3.30 -20.19 -17.14
C GLU A 165 -3.56 -20.99 -15.86
N THR A 166 -4.15 -22.17 -15.97
CA THR A 166 -4.33 -23.09 -14.84
C THR A 166 -3.54 -24.36 -15.09
N MET A 167 -2.89 -24.89 -14.05
CA MET A 167 -2.16 -26.15 -14.12
C MET A 167 -2.29 -26.93 -12.82
N LYS A 168 -1.85 -28.19 -12.81
CA LYS A 168 -1.81 -28.97 -11.56
C LYS A 168 -0.74 -28.39 -10.64
N ALA A 169 -1.05 -28.31 -9.36
CA ALA A 169 -0.08 -27.77 -8.40
C ALA A 169 1.19 -28.63 -8.32
N SER A 170 1.07 -29.95 -8.50
CA SER A 170 2.21 -30.87 -8.55
C SER A 170 3.14 -30.66 -9.76
N GLU A 171 2.75 -29.85 -10.74
CA GLU A 171 3.53 -29.51 -11.93
C GLU A 171 4.24 -28.15 -11.78
N LEU A 172 4.08 -27.47 -10.64
CA LEU A 172 4.81 -26.24 -10.35
C LEU A 172 6.32 -26.51 -10.33
N ASP A 173 7.06 -25.69 -11.08
CA ASP A 173 8.51 -25.70 -11.05
C ASP A 173 9.07 -24.44 -10.36
N LYS A 174 10.39 -24.41 -10.17
CA LYS A 174 11.07 -23.32 -9.47
C LYS A 174 11.09 -21.99 -10.23
N SER A 175 10.74 -21.97 -11.51
CA SER A 175 10.62 -20.75 -12.32
C SER A 175 9.33 -19.99 -12.01
N ILE A 176 8.31 -20.67 -11.47
CA ILE A 176 7.06 -20.05 -11.05
C ILE A 176 7.13 -19.74 -9.55
N ARG A 177 6.99 -18.47 -9.21
CA ARG A 177 6.91 -18.03 -7.81
C ARG A 177 5.63 -18.56 -7.18
N ALA A 178 5.76 -19.33 -6.10
CA ALA A 178 4.62 -19.77 -5.30
C ALA A 178 4.88 -19.48 -3.83
N ARG A 179 3.81 -19.18 -3.07
CA ARG A 179 3.89 -19.15 -1.61
C ARG A 179 4.10 -20.56 -1.08
N GLU A 180 4.70 -20.67 0.10
CA GLU A 180 4.86 -21.95 0.78
C GLU A 180 3.48 -22.62 0.97
N SER A 181 3.44 -23.95 0.84
CA SER A 181 2.23 -24.80 0.97
C SER A 181 1.17 -24.71 -0.12
N VAL A 182 1.36 -23.93 -1.20
CA VAL A 182 0.36 -23.87 -2.30
C VAL A 182 0.10 -25.26 -2.89
N GLU A 183 1.15 -26.05 -3.12
CA GLU A 183 1.06 -27.43 -3.64
C GLU A 183 0.31 -28.39 -2.70
N ALA A 184 0.37 -28.16 -1.40
CA ALA A 184 -0.28 -29.00 -0.40
C ALA A 184 -1.76 -28.65 -0.20
N LYS A 185 -2.18 -27.45 -0.61
CA LYS A 185 -3.53 -26.91 -0.34
C LYS A 185 -4.47 -26.99 -1.54
N HIS A 186 -3.92 -27.08 -2.75
CA HIS A 186 -4.70 -27.00 -3.97
C HIS A 186 -4.25 -28.06 -4.98
N GLU A 187 -5.19 -28.71 -5.65
CA GLU A 187 -4.89 -29.62 -6.76
C GLU A 187 -4.57 -28.83 -8.04
N ILE A 188 -5.29 -27.72 -8.26
CA ILE A 188 -5.15 -26.84 -9.41
C ILE A 188 -4.78 -25.44 -8.92
N VAL A 189 -3.80 -24.83 -9.58
CA VAL A 189 -3.35 -23.46 -9.32
C VAL A 189 -3.52 -22.60 -10.55
N ARG A 190 -3.78 -21.31 -10.34
CA ARG A 190 -3.77 -20.28 -11.39
C ARG A 190 -2.41 -19.61 -11.42
N ILE A 191 -1.80 -19.61 -12.59
CA ILE A 191 -0.53 -18.94 -12.87
C ILE A 191 -0.85 -17.60 -13.52
N VAL A 192 -0.26 -16.54 -12.99
CA VAL A 192 -0.28 -15.19 -13.56
C VAL A 192 1.12 -14.91 -14.10
N ARG A 193 1.22 -14.50 -15.36
CA ARG A 193 2.47 -14.12 -16.02
C ARG A 193 2.40 -12.69 -16.51
N ILE A 194 3.45 -11.93 -16.24
CA ILE A 194 3.59 -10.53 -16.67
C ILE A 194 4.76 -10.47 -17.67
N GLY A 195 4.50 -10.87 -18.92
CA GLY A 195 5.55 -11.15 -19.91
C GLY A 195 6.67 -12.00 -19.31
N ASP A 196 7.92 -11.57 -19.51
CA ASP A 196 9.11 -12.19 -18.92
C ASP A 196 9.50 -11.60 -17.55
N SER A 197 8.70 -10.67 -17.01
CA SER A 197 9.06 -9.94 -15.78
C SER A 197 8.73 -10.72 -14.50
N ASP A 198 7.60 -11.42 -14.47
CA ASP A 198 7.23 -12.29 -13.34
C ASP A 198 6.30 -13.42 -13.80
N ALA A 199 6.36 -14.55 -13.09
CA ALA A 199 5.42 -15.65 -13.21
C ALA A 199 5.13 -16.20 -11.81
N ALA A 200 3.87 -16.16 -11.38
CA ALA A 200 3.49 -16.53 -10.02
C ALA A 200 2.18 -17.32 -9.94
N ALA A 201 2.13 -18.30 -9.04
CA ALA A 201 0.89 -18.95 -8.63
C ALA A 201 0.07 -17.97 -7.76
N CYS A 202 -1.00 -17.42 -8.32
CA CYS A 202 -1.79 -16.35 -7.71
C CYS A 202 -3.29 -16.47 -8.02
N SER A 203 -4.12 -16.42 -6.99
CA SER A 203 -5.59 -16.45 -7.09
C SER A 203 -6.23 -15.06 -7.14
N GLY A 204 -5.42 -14.00 -7.05
CA GLY A 204 -5.86 -12.60 -7.07
C GLY A 204 -6.34 -12.11 -8.43
N THR A 205 -6.94 -10.94 -8.45
CA THR A 205 -7.37 -10.24 -9.67
C THR A 205 -6.22 -9.36 -10.17
N HIS A 206 -5.97 -9.36 -11.47
CA HIS A 206 -4.86 -8.64 -12.10
C HIS A 206 -5.34 -7.81 -13.28
N VAL A 207 -4.63 -6.72 -13.58
CA VAL A 207 -4.85 -5.97 -14.83
C VAL A 207 -4.55 -6.88 -16.03
N LEU A 208 -5.10 -6.56 -17.19
CA LEU A 208 -4.84 -7.33 -18.41
C LEU A 208 -3.51 -6.90 -19.05
N ARG A 209 -3.08 -5.66 -18.80
CA ARG A 209 -1.81 -5.11 -19.27
C ARG A 209 -1.21 -4.16 -18.23
N THR A 210 0.11 -4.12 -18.11
CA THR A 210 0.78 -3.30 -17.10
C THR A 210 0.52 -1.80 -17.27
N GLY A 211 0.18 -1.33 -18.48
CA GLY A 211 -0.18 0.07 -18.73
C GLY A 211 -1.41 0.53 -17.92
N GLU A 212 -2.32 -0.38 -17.57
CA GLU A 212 -3.53 -0.08 -16.79
C GLU A 212 -3.23 0.33 -15.33
N ILE A 213 -2.03 0.02 -14.83
CA ILE A 213 -1.54 0.44 -13.51
C ILE A 213 -1.38 1.97 -13.46
N GLY A 214 -0.97 2.57 -14.58
CA GLY A 214 -0.74 4.01 -14.73
C GLY A 214 0.52 4.50 -14.02
N VAL A 215 0.44 4.76 -12.73
CA VAL A 215 1.56 5.20 -11.90
C VAL A 215 1.76 4.20 -10.78
N PHE A 216 3.01 3.94 -10.41
CA PHE A 216 3.35 3.24 -9.18
C PHE A 216 4.22 4.16 -8.31
N LYS A 217 3.85 4.32 -7.05
CA LYS A 217 4.59 5.19 -6.13
C LYS A 217 4.66 4.61 -4.73
N ILE A 218 5.88 4.42 -4.22
CA ILE A 218 6.16 4.14 -2.81
C ILE A 218 5.89 5.42 -2.02
N ILE A 219 5.03 5.32 -1.00
CA ILE A 219 4.65 6.43 -0.13
C ILE A 219 5.23 6.31 1.28
N ASP A 220 5.55 5.09 1.72
CA ASP A 220 6.28 4.85 2.96
C ASP A 220 7.13 3.58 2.85
N TYR A 221 8.16 3.48 3.69
CA TYR A 221 8.94 2.25 3.85
C TYR A 221 9.54 2.12 5.25
N LYS A 222 9.56 0.89 5.76
CA LYS A 222 10.23 0.51 7.01
C LYS A 222 11.28 -0.56 6.73
N ARG A 223 12.51 -0.31 7.18
CA ARG A 223 13.65 -1.24 6.99
C ARG A 223 14.05 -1.86 8.32
N GLU A 224 14.31 -3.15 8.27
CA GLU A 224 14.89 -3.94 9.35
C GLU A 224 16.15 -4.66 8.82
N GLU A 225 16.84 -5.42 9.67
CA GLU A 225 18.08 -6.10 9.25
C GLU A 225 17.83 -7.18 8.19
N GLU A 226 16.69 -7.86 8.27
CA GLU A 226 16.36 -9.01 7.40
C GLU A 226 15.04 -8.80 6.64
N SER A 227 14.45 -7.61 6.69
CA SER A 227 13.23 -7.31 5.95
C SER A 227 13.10 -5.84 5.56
N VAL A 228 12.27 -5.59 4.56
CA VAL A 228 11.78 -4.27 4.21
C VAL A 228 10.29 -4.34 3.91
N ASN A 229 9.52 -3.47 4.52
CA ASN A 229 8.11 -3.28 4.23
C ASN A 229 7.93 -1.95 3.49
N ILE A 230 7.14 -1.95 2.43
CA ILE A 230 6.75 -0.73 1.73
C ILE A 230 5.23 -0.56 1.75
N GLU A 231 4.79 0.68 1.76
CA GLU A 231 3.44 1.09 1.40
C GLU A 231 3.50 1.84 0.07
N PHE A 232 2.57 1.52 -0.84
CA PHE A 232 2.54 2.10 -2.18
C PHE A 232 1.12 2.39 -2.65
N LEU A 233 1.04 3.30 -3.62
CA LEU A 233 -0.17 3.66 -4.33
C LEU A 233 -0.01 3.37 -5.83
N THR A 234 -1.14 3.12 -6.49
CA THR A 234 -1.20 3.07 -7.96
C THR A 234 -2.28 3.98 -8.53
N GLY A 235 -2.28 4.13 -9.86
CA GLY A 235 -3.34 4.82 -10.60
C GLY A 235 -3.63 6.22 -10.08
N ASN A 236 -4.92 6.53 -9.93
CA ASN A 236 -5.37 7.86 -9.52
C ASN A 236 -4.92 8.23 -8.10
N GLY A 237 -4.85 7.27 -7.17
CA GLY A 237 -4.37 7.54 -5.80
C GLY A 237 -2.95 8.08 -5.79
N ALA A 238 -2.05 7.47 -6.58
CA ALA A 238 -0.68 7.94 -6.73
C ALA A 238 -0.60 9.32 -7.41
N VAL A 239 -1.39 9.54 -8.48
CA VAL A 239 -1.42 10.82 -9.19
C VAL A 239 -1.87 11.96 -8.29
N THR A 240 -2.93 11.77 -7.51
CA THR A 240 -3.46 12.78 -6.57
C THR A 240 -2.38 13.19 -5.57
N VAL A 241 -1.71 12.23 -4.93
CA VAL A 241 -0.64 12.54 -3.95
C VAL A 241 0.51 13.31 -4.60
N LEU A 242 0.92 12.93 -5.81
CA LEU A 242 1.98 13.63 -6.54
C LEU A 242 1.57 15.07 -6.90
N TYR A 243 0.34 15.28 -7.36
CA TYR A 243 -0.19 16.60 -7.69
C TYR A 243 -0.28 17.49 -6.45
N ASP A 244 -0.85 16.98 -5.35
CA ASP A 244 -1.01 17.74 -4.12
C ASP A 244 0.34 18.16 -3.53
N LEU A 245 1.31 17.24 -3.51
CA LEU A 245 2.66 17.52 -3.02
C LEU A 245 3.38 18.56 -3.90
N PHE A 246 3.31 18.41 -5.22
CA PHE A 246 3.98 19.32 -6.15
C PHE A 246 3.35 20.72 -6.12
N ASN A 247 2.02 20.81 -6.13
CA ASN A 247 1.30 22.08 -6.04
C ASN A 247 1.58 22.79 -4.72
N ALA A 248 1.57 22.07 -3.59
CA ALA A 248 1.92 22.64 -2.29
C ALA A 248 3.35 23.18 -2.26
N ALA A 249 4.30 22.50 -2.90
CA ALA A 249 5.68 22.99 -3.03
C ALA A 249 5.75 24.25 -3.89
N LEU A 250 5.04 24.30 -5.02
CA LEU A 250 5.00 25.46 -5.91
C LEU A 250 4.39 26.70 -5.23
N GLU A 251 3.32 26.52 -4.45
CA GLU A 251 2.70 27.62 -3.70
C GLU A 251 3.66 28.19 -2.66
N ARG A 252 4.35 27.33 -1.90
CA ARG A 252 5.36 27.74 -0.92
C ARG A 252 6.54 28.46 -1.56
N ARG A 253 6.92 28.08 -2.78
CA ARG A 253 8.00 28.74 -3.54
C ARG A 253 7.75 30.22 -3.77
N ARG A 254 6.47 30.66 -3.77
CA ARG A 254 6.10 32.07 -3.94
C ARG A 254 6.37 32.90 -2.69
N SER A 255 6.21 32.32 -1.50
CA SER A 255 6.48 33.00 -0.23
C SER A 255 7.92 32.81 0.25
N HIS A 256 8.56 31.71 -0.14
CA HIS A 256 9.92 31.35 0.21
C HIS A 256 10.65 30.84 -1.04
N PRO A 257 11.52 31.62 -1.69
CA PRO A 257 12.22 31.16 -2.88
C PRO A 257 13.15 29.97 -2.60
N PHE A 258 12.94 28.85 -3.29
CA PHE A 258 13.81 27.66 -3.30
C PHE A 258 13.65 26.90 -4.62
N GLU A 259 14.65 26.10 -5.02
CA GLU A 259 14.51 25.12 -6.11
C GLU A 259 14.02 23.77 -5.55
N LEU A 260 13.19 23.02 -6.27
CA LEU A 260 12.56 21.81 -5.74
C LEU A 260 13.57 20.76 -5.28
N GLU A 261 14.72 20.69 -5.93
CA GLU A 261 15.86 19.83 -5.59
C GLU A 261 16.43 20.18 -4.19
N GLN A 262 16.22 21.39 -3.72
CA GLN A 262 16.65 21.88 -2.41
C GLN A 262 15.68 21.52 -1.28
N LEU A 263 14.51 20.93 -1.56
CA LEU A 263 13.49 20.61 -0.55
C LEU A 263 14.07 19.79 0.62
N GLY A 264 14.91 18.78 0.33
CA GLY A 264 15.58 18.00 1.36
C GLY A 264 16.48 18.85 2.26
N ALA A 265 17.34 19.68 1.66
CA ALA A 265 18.24 20.57 2.40
C ALA A 265 17.48 21.62 3.23
N VAL A 266 16.34 22.12 2.72
CA VAL A 266 15.46 23.04 3.45
C VAL A 266 14.87 22.36 4.69
N LEU A 267 14.40 21.11 4.56
CA LEU A 267 13.88 20.31 5.68
C LEU A 267 14.95 20.02 6.74
N ASP A 268 16.15 19.63 6.31
CA ASP A 268 17.27 19.35 7.22
C ASP A 268 17.68 20.59 8.01
N LYS A 269 17.77 21.75 7.33
CA LYS A 269 18.04 23.02 7.99
C LYS A 269 16.93 23.40 8.97
N GLY A 270 15.67 23.15 8.64
CA GLY A 270 14.54 23.35 9.55
C GLY A 270 14.70 22.55 10.84
N LYS A 271 14.99 21.25 10.75
CA LYS A 271 15.26 20.39 11.92
C LYS A 271 16.45 20.87 12.74
N GLN A 272 17.53 21.30 12.07
CA GLN A 272 18.71 21.84 12.75
C GLN A 272 18.35 23.09 13.56
N VAL A 273 17.65 24.06 12.97
CA VAL A 273 17.23 25.29 13.65
C VAL A 273 16.33 24.97 14.84
N THR A 274 15.40 24.02 14.74
CA THR A 274 14.56 23.58 15.88
C THR A 274 15.40 22.98 17.00
N SER A 275 16.40 22.16 16.68
CA SER A 275 17.31 21.59 17.68
C SER A 275 18.18 22.66 18.36
N GLU A 276 18.70 23.62 17.60
CA GLU A 276 19.47 24.74 18.13
C GLU A 276 18.62 25.65 19.02
N LEU A 277 17.38 25.94 18.63
CA LEU A 277 16.43 26.71 19.43
C LEU A 277 16.15 26.04 20.77
N ALA A 278 15.90 24.73 20.79
CA ALA A 278 15.69 23.97 22.03
C ALA A 278 16.88 24.09 22.99
N LYS A 279 18.12 24.01 22.47
CA LYS A 279 19.35 24.20 23.27
C LYS A 279 19.49 25.61 23.82
N VAL A 280 19.09 26.63 23.05
CA VAL A 280 19.09 28.03 23.52
C VAL A 280 18.08 28.22 24.64
N MET A 281 16.87 27.65 24.51
CA MET A 281 15.84 27.71 25.55
C MET A 281 16.31 27.05 26.85
N GLU A 282 16.89 25.85 26.79
CA GLU A 282 17.45 25.16 27.95
C GLU A 282 18.55 25.99 28.65
N LYS A 283 19.44 26.62 27.88
CA LYS A 283 20.47 27.52 28.44
C LYS A 283 19.86 28.75 29.09
N MET A 284 18.81 29.32 28.49
CA MET A 284 18.12 30.49 29.03
C MET A 284 17.41 30.14 30.34
N GLU A 285 16.74 28.99 30.43
CA GLU A 285 16.17 28.47 31.67
C GLU A 285 17.23 28.27 32.74
N HIS A 286 18.37 27.64 32.39
CA HIS A 286 19.49 27.47 33.32
C HIS A 286 20.04 28.81 33.82
N LEU A 287 20.16 29.82 32.95
CA LEU A 287 20.62 31.15 33.33
C LEU A 287 19.60 31.91 34.19
N LEU A 288 18.29 31.66 34.00
CA LEU A 288 17.24 32.27 34.83
C LEU A 288 17.14 31.61 36.21
N ASP A 289 17.33 30.29 36.32
CA ASP A 289 17.28 29.54 37.59
C ASP A 289 18.58 29.62 38.40
N ARG A 290 19.74 29.53 37.72
CA ARG A 290 21.06 29.37 38.34
C ARG A 290 22.10 30.37 37.87
N GLY A 291 21.71 31.35 37.06
CA GLY A 291 22.63 32.38 36.59
C GLY A 291 23.06 33.29 37.75
N PRO A 292 24.23 33.94 37.63
CA PRO A 292 24.64 34.96 38.59
C PRO A 292 23.57 36.04 38.65
N THR A 293 23.03 36.30 39.83
CA THR A 293 22.14 37.46 40.05
C THR A 293 22.94 38.68 39.61
N VAL A 294 22.44 39.44 38.64
CA VAL A 294 23.02 40.74 38.29
C VAL A 294 22.87 41.61 39.53
N ARG A 295 23.90 41.61 40.40
CA ARG A 295 24.03 42.61 41.46
C ARG A 295 24.20 43.92 40.73
N THR A 296 23.14 44.72 40.67
CA THR A 296 23.20 46.12 40.25
C THR A 296 24.38 46.76 40.99
N SER A 297 25.26 47.39 40.23
CA SER A 297 26.50 48.03 40.68
C SER A 297 26.22 49.21 41.62
N ALA A 298 25.81 48.93 42.85
CA ALA A 298 25.72 49.91 43.93
C ALA A 298 26.94 49.87 44.87
N GLU A 299 27.91 49.00 44.62
CA GLU A 299 29.13 48.88 45.42
C GLU A 299 30.38 49.06 44.55
N PHE A 300 30.55 50.25 43.98
CA PHE A 300 31.88 50.73 43.61
C PHE A 300 32.26 51.82 44.62
N HIS A 301 32.85 51.39 45.74
CA HIS A 301 33.55 52.32 46.62
C HIS A 301 34.74 52.89 45.86
N SER A 302 34.83 54.22 45.82
CA SER A 302 35.93 54.99 45.26
C SER A 302 37.22 54.73 46.04
N GLY A 303 37.92 53.66 45.70
CA GLY A 303 39.27 53.38 46.15
C GLY A 303 40.26 53.91 45.11
N THR A 304 40.68 55.15 45.28
CA THR A 304 41.81 55.77 44.57
C THR A 304 43.10 54.97 44.73
N ASN A 305 43.90 54.98 43.66
CA ASN A 305 45.31 54.59 43.52
C ASN A 305 45.55 53.18 42.94
N PHE A 306 45.98 53.11 41.68
CA PHE A 306 47.32 52.65 41.30
C PHE A 306 47.46 52.71 39.76
N PHE A 307 48.05 53.79 39.24
CA PHE A 307 48.81 53.77 38.00
C PHE A 307 50.08 54.60 38.23
N PRO A 308 51.26 53.98 38.35
CA PRO A 308 52.50 54.70 38.11
C PRO A 308 52.66 54.88 36.60
N ALA A 309 52.91 56.12 36.21
CA ALA A 309 53.22 56.51 34.84
C ALA A 309 54.45 55.79 34.30
N LEU A 310 54.40 55.38 33.04
CA LEU A 310 55.57 55.14 32.21
C LEU A 310 55.49 56.03 30.97
N LYS A 311 56.43 57.00 30.93
CA LYS A 311 57.02 57.52 29.71
C LYS A 311 58.03 56.51 29.18
#